data_AF-A0A7W4H691-F1
#
_entry.id   AF-A0A7W4H691-F1
#
_cell.length_a   1.000
_cell.length_b   1.000
_cell.length_c   1.000
_cell.angle_alpha   90.00
_cell.angle_beta   90.00
_cell.angle_gamma   90.00
#
_symmetry.space_group_name_H-M   'P 1'
#
loop_
_entity.id
_entity.type
_entity.pdbx_description
1 polymer ?
#
loop_
_entity_poly.entity_id
_entity_poly.type
_entity_poly.pdbx_seq_one_letter_code
_entity_poly.pdbx_strand_id
1 'polypeptide(L)'
;MNIPKRIYCDGAEVAYVFSVSGFFIALIAFISILSIVLTEPTIDSKIELYQSQNAEIESKIQATVASYLAHERQTYKDLTPDNAIAVVSAYPELHSNELVKKQIEVYEDNNKKILGLKEEKLNQSIYKWWLYFGK
;
A
#
# COMPACT_ATOMS: atom_id res chain seq x y z
N MET A 1 -64.01 27.77 14.89
CA MET A 1 -62.95 28.21 13.96
C MET A 1 -61.61 27.84 14.58
N ASN A 2 -61.03 26.70 14.20
CA ASN A 2 -59.73 26.26 14.73
C ASN A 2 -58.63 26.89 13.89
N ILE A 3 -57.87 27.81 14.49
CA ILE A 3 -56.68 28.38 13.87
C ILE A 3 -55.55 27.36 14.03
N PRO A 4 -54.88 26.90 12.95
CA PRO A 4 -53.76 25.99 13.07
C PRO A 4 -52.61 26.68 13.81
N LYS A 5 -52.09 26.04 14.87
CA LYS A 5 -50.84 26.45 15.53
C LYS A 5 -49.73 26.37 14.47
N ARG A 6 -49.22 27.52 14.01
CA ARG A 6 -47.92 27.55 13.33
C ARG A 6 -46.89 27.07 14.35
N ILE A 7 -46.20 25.97 14.02
CA ILE A 7 -45.01 25.53 14.74
C ILE A 7 -43.92 26.55 14.37
N TYR A 8 -43.73 27.55 15.22
CA TYR A 8 -42.53 28.38 15.18
C TYR A 8 -41.43 27.58 15.89
N CYS A 9 -40.47 27.05 15.15
CA CYS A 9 -39.20 26.62 15.75
C CYS A 9 -38.45 27.87 16.19
N ASP A 10 -38.11 27.93 17.47
CA ASP A 10 -37.29 29.01 18.02
C ASP A 10 -35.90 28.95 17.38
N GLY A 11 -35.33 30.10 17.01
CA GLY A 11 -34.00 30.17 16.41
C GLY A 11 -32.92 29.56 17.32
N ALA A 12 -33.15 29.58 18.64
CA ALA A 12 -32.29 28.94 19.64
C ALA A 12 -32.34 27.40 19.57
N GLU A 13 -33.51 26.81 19.34
CA GLU A 13 -33.66 25.35 19.20
C GLU A 13 -32.95 24.86 17.93
N VAL A 14 -33.08 25.60 16.84
CA VAL A 14 -32.40 25.31 15.57
C VAL A 14 -30.88 25.39 15.75
N ALA A 15 -30.38 26.45 16.39
CA ALA A 15 -28.95 26.61 16.67
C ALA A 15 -28.39 25.49 17.57
N TYR A 16 -29.16 25.07 18.58
CA TYR A 16 -28.78 23.97 19.47
C TYR A 16 -28.67 22.64 18.70
N VAL A 17 -29.63 22.31 17.84
CA VAL A 17 -29.58 21.09 17.01
C VAL A 17 -28.38 21.10 16.07
N PHE A 18 -28.08 22.22 15.41
CA PHE A 18 -26.88 22.36 14.58
C PHE A 18 -25.57 22.24 15.38
N SER A 19 -25.51 22.81 16.58
CA SER A 19 -24.36 22.70 17.46
C SER A 19 -24.09 21.26 17.89
N VAL A 20 -25.14 20.56 18.33
CA VAL A 20 -25.04 19.16 18.80
C VAL A 20 -24.65 18.23 17.66
N SER A 21 -25.29 18.38 16.49
CA SER A 21 -24.95 17.59 15.30
C SER A 21 -23.52 17.86 14.82
N GLY A 22 -23.07 19.13 14.81
CA GLY A 22 -21.69 19.49 14.47
C GLY A 22 -20.66 18.84 15.41
N PHE A 23 -20.96 18.78 16.71
CA PHE A 23 -20.10 18.11 17.69
C PHE A 23 -19.95 16.60 17.39
N PHE A 24 -21.05 15.91 17.11
CA PHE A 24 -20.99 14.47 16.79
C PHE A 24 -20.24 14.19 15.49
N ILE A 25 -20.41 15.05 14.46
CA ILE A 25 -19.65 14.94 13.20
C ILE A 25 -18.15 15.08 13.47
N ALA A 26 -17.74 16.08 14.26
CA ALA A 26 -16.35 16.28 14.63
C ALA A 26 -15.78 15.10 15.43
N LEU A 27 -16.57 14.54 16.35
CA LEU A 27 -16.17 13.41 17.18
C LEU A 27 -15.97 12.12 16.36
N ILE A 28 -16.87 11.84 15.41
CA ILE A 28 -16.74 10.71 14.49
C ILE A 28 -15.50 10.87 13.59
N ALA A 29 -15.27 12.08 13.07
CA ALA A 29 -14.08 12.37 12.28
C ALA A 29 -12.80 12.14 13.10
N PHE A 30 -12.76 12.60 14.35
CA PHE A 30 -11.62 12.42 15.24
C PHE A 30 -11.31 10.95 15.54
N ILE A 31 -12.32 10.13 15.87
CA ILE A 31 -12.16 8.69 16.11
C ILE A 31 -11.64 7.97 14.85
N SER A 32 -12.13 8.37 13.68
CA SER A 32 -11.70 7.80 12.40
C SER A 32 -10.22 8.08 12.14
N ILE A 33 -9.77 9.31 12.35
CA ILE A 33 -8.37 9.71 12.16
C ILE A 33 -7.45 9.00 13.18
N LEU A 34 -7.88 8.90 14.45
CA LEU A 34 -7.14 8.15 15.48
C LEU A 34 -6.92 6.68 15.10
N SER A 35 -7.95 6.03 14.56
CA SER A 35 -7.88 4.63 14.15
C SER A 35 -6.85 4.40 13.04
N ILE A 36 -6.74 5.34 12.09
CA ILE A 36 -5.76 5.28 10.98
C ILE A 36 -4.32 5.51 11.48
N VAL A 37 -4.12 6.35 12.51
CA VAL A 37 -2.77 6.60 13.04
C VAL A 37 -2.26 5.42 13.88
N LEU A 38 -3.15 4.72 14.60
CA LEU A 38 -2.77 3.56 15.40
C LEU A 38 -2.30 2.36 14.57
N THR A 39 -2.63 2.28 13.27
CA THR A 39 -2.17 1.20 12.38
C THR A 39 -0.76 1.39 11.83
N GLU A 40 -0.10 2.54 12.06
CA GLU A 40 1.25 2.86 11.55
C GLU A 40 2.32 1.79 11.79
N PRO A 41 2.49 1.23 13.01
CA PRO A 41 3.52 0.21 13.24
C PRO A 41 3.32 -1.05 12.37
N THR A 42 2.09 -1.30 11.92
CA THR A 42 1.77 -2.43 11.04
C THR A 42 2.12 -2.18 9.58
N ILE A 43 2.26 -0.92 9.15
CA ILE A 43 2.59 -0.56 7.77
C ILE A 43 4.07 -0.86 7.50
N ASP A 44 4.96 -0.44 8.39
CA ASP A 44 6.41 -0.68 8.23
C ASP A 44 6.75 -2.16 8.23
N SER A 45 6.17 -2.92 9.16
CA SER A 45 6.34 -4.38 9.19
C SER A 45 5.83 -5.07 7.91
N LYS A 46 4.72 -4.60 7.32
CA LYS A 46 4.22 -5.12 6.03
C LYS A 46 5.16 -4.78 4.88
N ILE A 47 5.74 -3.59 4.86
CA ILE A 47 6.73 -3.19 3.83
C ILE A 47 7.96 -4.09 3.93
N GLU A 48 8.53 -4.26 5.13
CA GLU A 48 9.69 -5.13 5.36
C GLU A 48 9.41 -6.58 4.96
N LEU A 49 8.21 -7.10 5.28
CA LEU A 49 7.80 -8.44 4.87
C LEU A 49 7.83 -8.61 3.35
N TYR A 50 7.20 -7.70 2.60
CA TYR A 50 7.18 -7.78 1.13
C TYR A 50 8.58 -7.56 0.52
N GLN A 51 9.41 -6.71 1.12
CA GLN A 51 10.80 -6.54 0.68
C GLN A 51 11.64 -7.80 0.90
N SER A 52 11.49 -8.47 2.05
CA SER A 52 12.15 -9.73 2.32
C SER A 52 11.71 -10.83 1.36
N GLN A 53 10.41 -10.90 1.03
CA GLN A 53 9.89 -11.83 0.03
C GLN A 53 10.47 -11.55 -1.37
N ASN A 54 10.60 -10.28 -1.74
CA ASN A 54 11.20 -9.88 -3.01
C ASN A 54 12.68 -10.26 -3.10
N ALA A 55 13.46 -10.06 -2.02
CA ALA A 55 14.85 -10.50 -1.96
C ALA A 55 15.00 -12.03 -2.10
N GLU A 56 14.08 -12.80 -1.50
CA GLU A 56 14.05 -14.26 -1.67
C GLU A 56 13.74 -14.66 -3.12
N ILE A 57 12.80 -13.97 -3.77
CA ILE A 57 12.47 -14.20 -5.18
C ILE A 57 13.66 -13.85 -6.09
N GLU A 58 14.30 -12.70 -5.88
CA GLU A 58 15.49 -12.29 -6.62
C GLU A 58 16.59 -13.35 -6.54
N SER A 59 16.85 -13.87 -5.34
CA SER A 59 17.83 -14.94 -5.13
C SER A 59 17.47 -16.23 -5.88
N LYS A 60 16.21 -16.65 -5.87
CA LYS A 60 15.73 -17.85 -6.59
C LYS A 60 15.83 -17.68 -8.11
N ILE A 61 15.46 -16.51 -8.62
CA ILE A 61 15.58 -16.18 -10.05
C ILE A 61 17.07 -16.15 -10.44
N GLN A 62 17.93 -15.52 -9.64
CA GLN A 62 19.36 -15.46 -9.88
C GLN A 62 20.00 -16.86 -9.91
N ALA A 63 19.64 -17.75 -8.98
CA ALA A 63 20.11 -19.14 -9.00
C ALA A 63 19.66 -19.88 -10.26
N THR A 64 18.41 -19.67 -10.70
CA THR A 64 17.86 -20.26 -11.93
C THR A 64 18.60 -19.76 -13.18
N VAL A 65 18.80 -18.45 -13.27
CA VAL A 65 19.55 -17.81 -14.36
C VAL A 65 20.99 -18.30 -14.40
N ALA A 66 21.68 -18.34 -13.25
CA ALA A 66 23.05 -18.82 -13.16
C ALA A 66 23.16 -20.29 -13.59
N SER A 67 22.21 -21.14 -13.18
CA SER A 67 22.14 -22.54 -13.62
C SER A 67 21.94 -22.66 -15.13
N TYR A 68 21.06 -21.84 -15.71
CA TYR A 68 20.81 -21.81 -17.15
C TYR A 68 22.05 -21.38 -17.94
N LEU A 69 22.67 -20.26 -17.56
CA LEU A 69 23.88 -19.75 -18.20
C LEU A 69 25.08 -20.71 -18.06
N ALA A 70 25.16 -21.46 -16.96
CA ALA A 70 26.18 -22.49 -16.79
C ALA A 70 25.95 -23.69 -17.71
N HIS A 71 24.70 -24.05 -17.99
CA HIS A 71 24.34 -25.10 -18.95
C HIS A 71 24.59 -24.64 -20.39
N GLU A 72 24.18 -23.42 -20.71
CA GLU A 72 24.29 -22.79 -22.04
C GLU A 72 25.59 -21.98 -22.22
N ARG A 73 26.63 -22.34 -21.47
CA ARG A 73 27.86 -21.54 -21.37
C ARG A 73 28.57 -21.35 -22.71
N GLN A 74 28.36 -22.25 -23.67
CA GLN A 74 28.94 -22.12 -25.01
C GLN A 74 28.21 -21.06 -25.86
N THR A 75 26.91 -20.88 -25.61
CA THR A 75 25.98 -19.99 -26.33
C THR A 75 26.04 -18.56 -25.76
N TYR A 76 26.26 -18.40 -24.45
CA TYR A 76 26.09 -17.13 -23.72
C TYR A 76 27.33 -16.73 -22.88
N LYS A 77 28.53 -16.79 -23.46
CA LYS A 77 29.83 -16.64 -22.76
C LYS A 77 30.09 -15.29 -22.08
N ASP A 78 29.46 -14.21 -22.55
CA ASP A 78 29.82 -12.85 -22.17
C ASP A 78 28.85 -12.21 -21.16
N LEU A 79 28.02 -13.01 -20.49
CA LEU A 79 26.90 -12.49 -19.69
C LEU A 79 27.12 -12.66 -18.18
N THR A 80 26.88 -11.58 -17.44
CA THR A 80 26.87 -11.57 -15.97
C THR A 80 25.43 -11.51 -15.45
N PRO A 81 25.11 -12.25 -14.37
CA PRO A 81 23.77 -12.35 -13.82
C PRO A 81 23.38 -11.16 -12.91
N ASP A 82 24.04 -10.00 -13.04
CA ASP A 82 23.94 -8.89 -12.08
C ASP A 82 22.52 -8.30 -11.98
N ASN A 83 21.68 -8.51 -13.00
CA ASN A 83 20.24 -8.24 -12.94
C ASN A 83 19.44 -9.42 -13.49
N ALA A 84 19.26 -10.45 -12.66
CA ALA A 84 18.63 -11.70 -13.05
C ALA A 84 17.20 -11.53 -13.60
N ILE A 85 16.42 -10.56 -13.10
CA ILE A 85 15.07 -10.28 -13.60
C ILE A 85 15.13 -9.73 -15.03
N ALA A 86 16.03 -8.79 -15.32
CA ALA A 86 16.22 -8.27 -16.68
C ALA A 86 16.77 -9.35 -17.63
N VAL A 87 17.64 -10.22 -17.13
CA VAL A 87 18.15 -11.38 -17.88
C VAL A 87 17.01 -12.30 -18.27
N VAL A 88 16.09 -12.65 -17.36
CA VAL A 88 14.92 -13.49 -17.71
C VAL A 88 14.14 -12.92 -18.90
N SER A 89 13.91 -11.62 -18.97
CA SER A 89 13.18 -11.00 -20.08
C SER A 89 13.91 -11.06 -21.43
N ALA A 90 15.25 -11.12 -21.41
CA ALA A 90 16.06 -11.15 -22.61
C ALA A 90 16.15 -12.55 -23.25
N TYR A 91 15.86 -13.62 -22.50
CA TYR A 91 16.01 -15.00 -22.97
C TYR A 91 14.66 -15.72 -23.07
N PRO A 92 14.21 -16.12 -24.27
CA PRO A 92 12.90 -16.72 -24.48
C PRO A 92 12.63 -17.96 -23.62
N GLU A 93 13.63 -18.79 -23.34
CA GLU A 93 13.46 -20.03 -22.55
C GLU A 93 13.33 -19.78 -21.05
N LEU A 94 14.07 -18.79 -20.52
CA LEU A 94 13.90 -18.36 -19.13
C LEU A 94 12.59 -17.60 -18.97
N HIS A 95 12.22 -16.77 -19.94
CA HIS A 95 10.98 -16.01 -19.96
C HIS A 95 9.73 -16.91 -20.05
N SER A 96 9.81 -18.00 -20.81
CA SER A 96 8.71 -18.96 -20.98
C SER A 96 8.59 -19.97 -19.84
N ASN A 97 9.56 -20.01 -18.93
CA ASN A 97 9.53 -20.90 -17.78
C ASN A 97 8.39 -20.48 -16.81
N GLU A 98 7.38 -21.35 -16.64
CA GLU A 98 6.21 -21.05 -15.81
C GLU A 98 6.54 -20.73 -14.35
N LEU A 99 7.55 -21.41 -13.78
CA LEU A 99 7.95 -21.19 -12.40
C LEU A 99 8.60 -19.81 -12.23
N VAL A 100 9.48 -19.43 -13.16
CA VAL A 100 10.10 -18.10 -13.17
C VAL A 100 9.05 -17.01 -13.40
N LYS A 101 8.13 -17.22 -14.33
CA LYS A 101 7.04 -16.29 -14.61
C LYS A 101 6.18 -16.03 -13.38
N LYS A 102 5.74 -17.07 -12.67
CA LYS A 102 4.97 -16.93 -11.42
C LYS A 102 5.75 -16.20 -10.33
N GLN A 103 7.06 -16.43 -10.23
CA GLN A 103 7.90 -15.71 -9.27
C GLN A 103 7.98 -14.21 -9.60
N ILE A 104 8.11 -13.85 -10.88
CA ILE A 104 8.09 -12.44 -11.34
C ILE A 104 6.72 -11.80 -11.09
N GLU A 105 5.62 -12.49 -11.37
CA GLU A 105 4.27 -11.99 -11.09
C GLU A 105 4.08 -11.66 -9.60
N VAL A 106 4.52 -12.54 -8.70
CA VAL A 106 4.47 -12.31 -7.25
C VAL A 106 5.36 -11.13 -6.84
N TYR A 107 6.57 -11.01 -7.43
CA TYR A 107 7.47 -9.88 -7.19
C TYR A 107 6.85 -8.54 -7.60
N GLU A 108 6.21 -8.48 -8.77
CA GLU A 108 5.51 -7.28 -9.25
C GLU A 108 4.31 -6.92 -8.37
N ASP A 109 3.51 -7.91 -7.96
CA ASP A 109 2.37 -7.68 -7.07
C ASP A 109 2.80 -7.23 -5.67
N ASN A 110 3.90 -7.77 -5.15
CA ASN A 110 4.50 -7.27 -3.91
C ASN A 110 4.97 -5.82 -4.05
N ASN A 111 5.59 -5.45 -5.18
CA ASN A 111 5.97 -4.06 -5.43
C ASN A 111 4.78 -3.10 -5.48
N LYS A 112 3.65 -3.51 -6.06
CA LYS A 112 2.40 -2.73 -6.03
C LYS A 112 1.89 -2.55 -4.59
N LYS A 113 1.93 -3.60 -3.77
CA LYS A 113 1.52 -3.53 -2.35
C LYS A 113 2.45 -2.60 -1.55
N ILE A 114 3.75 -2.69 -1.76
CA ILE A 114 4.74 -1.80 -1.12
C ILE A 114 4.45 -0.34 -1.51
N LEU A 115 4.15 -0.07 -2.78
CA LEU A 115 3.81 1.27 -3.23
C LEU A 115 2.56 1.82 -2.51
N GLY A 116 1.48 1.03 -2.46
CA GLY A 116 0.26 1.41 -1.75
C GLY A 116 0.48 1.65 -0.25
N LEU A 117 1.29 0.81 0.41
CA LEU A 117 1.66 1.00 1.82
C LEU A 117 2.49 2.27 2.05
N LYS A 118 3.39 2.62 1.12
CA LYS A 118 4.15 3.88 1.18
C LYS A 118 3.25 5.10 1.00
N GLU A 119 2.27 5.03 0.09
CA GLU A 119 1.25 6.07 -0.06
C GLU A 119 0.41 6.22 1.22
N GLU A 120 -0.02 5.12 1.84
CA GLU A 120 -0.73 5.11 3.12
C GLU A 120 0.12 5.76 4.23
N LYS A 121 1.40 5.41 4.31
CA LYS A 121 2.35 6.01 5.27
C LYS A 121 2.53 7.52 5.06
N LEU A 122 2.58 7.98 3.80
CA LEU A 122 2.62 9.42 3.51
C LEU A 122 1.35 10.11 3.99
N ASN A 123 0.18 9.52 3.77
CA ASN A 123 -1.09 10.05 4.23
C ASN A 123 -1.19 10.09 5.76
N GLN A 124 -0.55 9.16 6.48
CA GLN A 124 -0.48 9.23 7.95
C GLN A 124 0.20 10.49 8.46
N SER A 125 1.19 11.05 7.76
CA SER A 125 1.78 12.35 8.14
C SER A 125 0.74 13.49 8.10
N ILE A 126 -0.18 13.45 7.13
CA ILE A 126 -1.28 14.41 6.99
C ILE A 126 -2.29 14.21 8.13
N TYR A 127 -2.64 12.97 8.47
CA TYR A 127 -3.54 12.66 9.58
C TYR A 127 -2.96 13.07 10.94
N LYS A 128 -1.66 12.84 11.16
CA LYS A 128 -0.94 13.35 12.33
C LYS A 128 -0.98 14.87 12.40
N TRP A 129 -0.80 15.55 11.26
CA TRP A 129 -0.92 17.00 11.20
C TRP A 129 -2.31 17.48 11.62
N TRP A 130 -3.39 16.80 11.21
CA TRP A 130 -4.75 17.13 11.67
C TRP A 130 -5.00 16.84 13.16
N LEU A 131 -4.37 15.82 13.73
CA LEU A 131 -4.52 15.49 15.16
C LEU A 131 -3.68 16.41 16.07
N TYR A 132 -2.45 16.71 15.66
CA TYR A 132 -1.44 17.37 16.50
C TYR A 132 -1.11 18.79 16.02
N PHE A 133 -1.77 19.29 14.97
CA PHE A 133 -1.51 20.60 14.36
C PHE A 133 -0.02 20.83 14.02
N GLY A 134 0.65 19.78 13.54
CA GLY A 134 2.06 19.82 13.14
C GLY A 134 3.08 19.78 14.29
N LYS A 135 2.66 19.42 15.51
CA LYS A 135 3.56 19.00 16.59
C LYS A 135 3.99 17.54 16.49
#